data_AF-A0A962S7H1-F1
#
_entry.id   AF-A0A962S7H1-F1
#
_cell.length_a   1.000
_cell.length_b   1.000
_cell.length_c   1.000
_cell.angle_alpha   90.00
_cell.angle_beta   90.00
_cell.angle_gamma   90.00
#
_symmetry.space_group_name_H-M   'P 1'
#
loop_
_entity.id
_entity.type
_entity.pdbx_description
1 polymer ?
#
loop_
_entity_poly.entity_id
_entity_poly.type
_entity_poly.pdbx_seq_one_letter_code
_entity_poly.pdbx_strand_id
1 'polypeptide(L)'
;MSTSQGVLQGLSRRLAQLELTLAGVALSGVLLLLLLNVLTRAIGQAFFWTDELAVSLMVWMAFLAASASIHHGSNIAVSIVSEFLPPKLRFWLAILVNTLVLGFFLILLWLCWRWFDLPGLAAAGWDSTTFASETFNFIYSEPTQTLGLGKIWFWLVVPWFALGGSLHALAQLRRAARRGVNS
;
A
#
# COMPACT_ATOMS: atom_id res chain seq x y z
N MET A 1 -7.55 -29.74 -0.58
CA MET A 1 -7.30 -28.54 0.25
C MET A 1 -5.82 -28.07 0.29
N SER A 2 -4.89 -28.67 -0.48
CA SER A 2 -3.47 -28.21 -0.56
C SER A 2 -3.22 -27.15 -1.64
N THR A 3 -3.98 -27.17 -2.74
CA THR A 3 -3.77 -26.31 -3.92
C THR A 3 -4.07 -24.83 -3.68
N SER A 4 -5.21 -24.49 -3.06
CA SER A 4 -5.60 -23.08 -2.82
C SER A 4 -4.65 -22.32 -1.89
N GLN A 5 -3.86 -23.03 -1.09
CA GLN A 5 -2.90 -22.42 -0.18
C GLN A 5 -1.56 -22.11 -0.80
N GLY A 6 -1.06 -23.01 -1.66
CA GLY A 6 0.12 -22.74 -2.47
C GLY A 6 -0.09 -21.50 -3.35
N VAL A 7 -1.32 -21.33 -3.86
CA VAL A 7 -1.71 -20.17 -4.66
C VAL A 7 -1.62 -18.87 -3.86
N LEU A 8 -2.23 -18.78 -2.67
CA LEU A 8 -2.20 -17.54 -1.87
C LEU A 8 -0.79 -17.13 -1.44
N GLN A 9 0.05 -18.10 -1.07
CA GLN A 9 1.44 -17.81 -0.72
C GLN A 9 2.25 -17.42 -1.96
N GLY A 10 2.00 -18.06 -3.10
CA GLY A 10 2.61 -17.70 -4.38
C GLY A 10 2.23 -16.27 -4.80
N LEU A 11 0.94 -15.91 -4.68
CA LEU A 11 0.44 -14.56 -4.98
C LEU A 11 1.07 -13.52 -4.05
N SER A 12 1.08 -13.79 -2.74
CA SER A 12 1.70 -12.92 -1.74
C SER A 12 3.19 -12.68 -2.02
N ARG A 13 3.94 -13.72 -2.39
CA ARG A 13 5.36 -13.58 -2.76
C ARG A 13 5.57 -12.80 -4.05
N ARG A 14 4.78 -13.09 -5.09
CA ARG A 14 4.85 -12.38 -6.37
C ARG A 14 4.50 -10.91 -6.19
N LEU A 15 3.47 -10.60 -5.40
CA LEU A 15 3.10 -9.23 -5.10
C LEU A 15 4.22 -8.50 -4.37
N ALA A 16 4.81 -9.09 -3.33
CA ALA A 16 5.92 -8.48 -2.61
C ALA A 16 7.14 -8.24 -3.51
N GLN A 17 7.44 -9.17 -4.44
CA GLN A 17 8.50 -8.97 -5.43
C GLN A 17 8.19 -7.80 -6.37
N LEU A 18 6.96 -7.74 -6.88
CA LEU A 18 6.51 -6.62 -7.72
C LEU A 18 6.61 -5.29 -6.98
N GLU A 19 6.11 -5.22 -5.74
CA GLU A 19 6.18 -4.02 -4.90
C GLU A 19 7.62 -3.55 -4.68
N LEU A 20 8.55 -4.48 -4.39
CA LEU A 20 9.97 -4.14 -4.26
C LEU A 20 10.60 -3.67 -5.57
N THR A 21 10.27 -4.30 -6.70
CA THR A 21 10.77 -3.85 -8.01
C THR A 21 10.25 -2.46 -8.35
N LEU A 22 8.96 -2.20 -8.10
CA LEU A 22 8.34 -0.89 -8.32
C LEU A 22 8.92 0.17 -7.39
N ALA A 23 9.17 -0.16 -6.11
CA ALA A 23 9.85 0.73 -5.19
C ALA A 23 11.28 1.06 -5.66
N GLY A 24 12.03 0.08 -6.16
CA GLY A 24 13.36 0.29 -6.75
C GLY A 24 13.32 1.20 -7.98
N VAL A 25 12.36 1.00 -8.88
CA VAL A 25 12.15 1.86 -10.05
C VAL A 25 11.78 3.28 -9.63
N ALA A 26 10.88 3.43 -8.64
CA ALA A 26 10.51 4.74 -8.10
C ALA A 26 11.71 5.46 -7.48
N LEU A 27 12.58 4.74 -6.75
CA LEU A 27 13.82 5.30 -6.19
C LEU A 27 14.77 5.80 -7.28
N SER A 28 14.99 5.01 -8.33
CA SER A 28 15.77 5.47 -9.49
C SER A 28 15.14 6.69 -10.16
N GLY A 29 13.81 6.71 -10.29
CA GLY A 29 13.07 7.86 -10.82
C GLY A 29 13.27 9.13 -9.98
N VAL A 30 13.15 9.04 -8.65
CA VAL A 30 13.41 10.16 -7.74
C VAL A 30 14.83 10.68 -7.92
N LEU A 31 15.83 9.79 -7.96
CA LEU A 31 17.23 10.19 -8.15
C LEU A 31 17.44 10.92 -9.49
N LEU A 32 16.86 10.42 -10.58
CA LEU A 32 16.93 11.06 -11.89
C LEU A 32 16.24 12.43 -11.91
N LEU A 33 15.09 12.57 -11.24
CA LEU A 33 14.38 13.84 -11.12
C LEU A 33 15.18 14.87 -10.32
N LEU A 34 15.83 14.45 -9.24
CA LEU A 34 16.70 15.33 -8.46
C LEU A 34 17.91 15.79 -9.27
N LEU A 35 18.55 14.88 -10.02
CA LEU A 35 19.64 15.25 -10.93
C LEU A 35 19.17 16.22 -12.01
N LEU A 36 18.01 15.96 -12.61
CA LEU A 36 17.41 16.86 -13.61
C LEU A 36 17.17 18.24 -13.02
N ASN A 37 16.52 18.32 -11.84
CA ASN A 37 16.23 19.60 -11.18
C ASN A 37 17.51 20.40 -10.90
N VAL A 38 18.56 19.74 -10.40
CA VAL A 38 19.86 20.38 -10.15
C VAL A 38 20.49 20.91 -11.44
N LEU A 39 20.50 20.12 -12.52
CA LEU A 39 21.05 20.54 -13.81
C LEU A 39 20.26 21.70 -14.42
N THR A 40 18.94 21.65 -14.39
CA THR A 40 18.09 22.69 -14.97
C THR A 40 18.23 23.99 -14.19
N ARG A 41 18.31 23.90 -12.87
CA ARG A 41 18.53 25.05 -11.99
C ARG A 41 19.89 25.69 -12.20
N ALA A 42 20.93 24.89 -12.50
CA ALA A 42 22.25 25.41 -12.86
C ALA A 42 22.26 26.23 -14.16
N ILE A 43 21.33 25.95 -15.08
CA ILE A 43 21.17 26.68 -16.36
C ILE A 43 20.13 27.81 -16.23
N GLY A 44 19.63 28.09 -15.03
CA GLY A 44 18.69 29.18 -14.75
C GLY A 44 17.23 28.89 -15.09
N GLN A 45 16.88 27.63 -15.37
CA GLN A 45 15.50 27.18 -15.64
C GLN A 45 15.04 26.25 -14.52
N ALA A 46 14.00 26.62 -13.77
CA ALA A 46 13.47 25.78 -12.68
C ALA A 46 12.17 25.08 -13.12
N PHE A 47 12.21 23.75 -13.25
CA PHE A 47 11.00 22.95 -13.52
C PHE A 47 10.31 22.57 -12.21
N PHE A 48 9.36 23.42 -11.77
CA PHE A 48 8.64 23.23 -10.51
C PHE A 48 7.86 21.90 -10.39
N TRP A 49 7.46 21.31 -11.52
CA TRP A 49 6.76 20.02 -11.53
C TRP A 49 7.63 18.82 -11.10
N THR A 50 8.96 18.95 -11.21
CA THR A 50 9.88 17.86 -10.85
C THR A 50 9.88 17.58 -9.35
N ASP A 51 9.73 18.63 -8.53
CA ASP A 51 9.66 18.51 -7.08
C ASP A 51 8.36 17.80 -6.65
N GLU A 52 7.21 18.18 -7.21
CA GLU A 52 5.93 17.53 -6.92
C GLU A 52 5.93 16.06 -7.37
N LEU A 53 6.51 15.75 -8.54
CA LEU A 53 6.62 14.37 -9.02
C LEU A 53 7.57 13.53 -8.14
N ALA A 54 8.70 14.09 -7.70
CA ALA A 54 9.66 13.39 -6.85
C ALA A 54 9.03 13.04 -5.49
N VAL A 55 8.34 13.99 -4.83
CA VAL A 55 7.61 13.74 -3.59
C VAL A 55 6.58 12.63 -3.78
N SER A 56 5.89 12.66 -4.91
CA SER A 56 4.88 11.66 -5.24
C SER A 56 5.45 10.26 -5.43
N LEU A 57 6.56 10.14 -6.16
CA LEU A 57 7.28 8.88 -6.30
C LEU A 57 7.84 8.38 -4.97
N MET A 58 8.30 9.28 -4.09
CA MET A 58 8.72 8.93 -2.73
C MET A 58 7.58 8.36 -1.91
N VAL A 59 6.38 8.95 -1.98
CA VAL A 59 5.19 8.42 -1.31
C VAL A 59 4.86 7.03 -1.84
N TRP A 60 4.79 6.86 -3.17
CA TRP A 60 4.56 5.55 -3.80
C TRP A 60 5.59 4.51 -3.36
N MET A 61 6.87 4.86 -3.41
CA MET A 61 7.97 4.01 -2.95
C MET A 61 7.80 3.60 -1.49
N ALA A 62 7.51 4.54 -0.60
CA ALA A 62 7.39 4.29 0.83
C ALA A 62 6.27 3.29 1.14
N PHE A 63 5.10 3.46 0.52
CA PHE A 63 3.98 2.53 0.68
C PHE A 63 4.25 1.15 0.07
N LEU A 64 4.87 1.08 -1.11
CA LEU A 64 5.26 -0.19 -1.72
C LEU A 64 6.29 -0.94 -0.87
N ALA A 65 7.32 -0.24 -0.38
CA ALA A 65 8.32 -0.81 0.51
C ALA A 65 7.72 -1.25 1.85
N ALA A 66 6.78 -0.48 2.40
CA ALA A 66 6.06 -0.85 3.61
C ALA A 66 5.23 -2.12 3.41
N SER A 67 4.49 -2.25 2.30
CA SER A 67 3.68 -3.45 2.00
C SER A 67 4.56 -4.70 1.90
N ALA A 68 5.64 -4.61 1.14
CA ALA A 68 6.61 -5.69 1.01
C ALA A 68 7.30 -6.03 2.35
N SER A 69 7.52 -5.02 3.21
CA SER A 69 8.06 -5.22 4.55
C SER A 69 7.09 -5.98 5.45
N ILE A 70 5.79 -5.91 5.24
CA ILE A 70 4.81 -6.68 6.00
C ILE A 70 4.88 -8.15 5.63
N HIS A 71 5.13 -8.49 4.37
CA HIS A 71 5.38 -9.87 3.96
C HIS A 71 6.60 -10.49 4.69
N HIS A 72 7.66 -9.71 4.89
CA HIS A 72 8.94 -10.20 5.44
C HIS A 72 9.08 -10.00 6.96
N GLY A 73 8.80 -8.80 7.45
CA GLY A 73 9.11 -8.31 8.81
C GLY A 73 8.14 -8.71 9.90
N SER A 74 6.87 -9.00 9.60
CA SER A 74 5.92 -9.50 10.61
C SER A 74 6.35 -10.85 11.21
N ASN A 75 7.04 -11.68 10.41
CA ASN A 75 7.59 -12.94 10.89
C ASN A 75 8.77 -12.75 11.86
N ILE A 76 9.52 -11.66 11.71
CA ILE A 76 10.72 -11.35 12.52
C ILE A 76 10.32 -10.72 13.86
N ALA A 77 9.41 -9.75 13.84
CA ALA A 77 8.94 -9.12 15.09
C ALA A 77 8.24 -10.13 16.01
N VAL A 78 7.42 -11.01 15.44
CA VAL A 78 6.77 -12.09 16.19
C VAL A 78 7.78 -13.12 16.68
N SER A 79 8.83 -13.44 15.91
CA SER A 79 9.82 -14.45 16.32
C SER A 79 10.56 -14.04 17.58
N ILE A 80 11.06 -12.80 17.64
CA ILE A 80 11.83 -12.27 18.79
C ILE A 80 11.02 -12.34 20.08
N VAL A 81 9.77 -11.89 20.06
CA VAL A 81 8.91 -11.95 21.25
C VAL A 81 8.58 -13.41 21.57
N SER A 82 8.27 -14.23 20.56
CA SER A 82 7.86 -15.62 20.77
C SER A 82 8.97 -16.50 21.36
N GLU A 83 10.25 -16.18 21.16
CA GLU A 83 11.39 -16.97 21.69
C GLU A 83 11.36 -17.11 23.21
N PHE A 84 10.78 -16.14 23.93
CA PHE A 84 10.67 -16.16 25.40
C PHE A 84 9.40 -16.85 25.91
N LEU A 85 8.47 -17.24 25.04
CA LEU A 85 7.18 -17.82 25.46
C LEU A 85 7.15 -19.36 25.30
N PRO A 86 6.33 -20.07 26.09
CA PRO A 86 6.06 -21.48 25.88
C PRO A 86 5.24 -21.73 24.58
N PRO A 87 5.31 -22.95 23.98
CA PRO A 87 4.80 -23.23 22.63
C PRO A 87 3.34 -22.83 22.38
N LYS A 88 2.46 -23.04 23.37
CA LYS A 88 1.03 -22.70 23.28
C LYS A 88 0.80 -21.19 23.17
N LEU A 89 1.55 -20.39 23.94
CA LEU A 89 1.41 -18.93 23.91
C LEU A 89 2.02 -18.33 22.63
N ARG A 90 3.08 -18.94 22.08
CA ARG A 90 3.65 -18.53 20.78
C ARG A 90 2.60 -18.61 19.66
N PHE A 91 1.81 -19.67 19.65
CA PHE A 91 0.74 -19.85 18.67
C PHE A 91 -0.34 -18.75 18.80
N TRP A 92 -0.88 -18.55 20.00
CA TRP A 92 -1.92 -17.55 20.23
C TRP A 92 -1.44 -16.13 19.96
N LEU A 93 -0.21 -15.80 20.33
CA LEU A 93 0.39 -14.50 20.02
C LEU A 93 0.50 -14.29 18.50
N ALA A 94 0.96 -15.30 17.76
CA ALA A 94 1.04 -15.21 16.30
C ALA A 94 -0.35 -15.02 15.67
N ILE A 95 -1.38 -15.75 16.13
CA ILE A 95 -2.75 -15.58 15.65
C ILE A 95 -3.27 -14.17 15.95
N LEU A 96 -3.08 -13.68 17.18
CA LEU A 96 -3.54 -12.36 17.60
C LEU A 96 -2.91 -11.25 16.75
N VAL A 97 -1.58 -11.23 16.64
CA VAL A 97 -0.86 -10.20 15.86
C VAL A 97 -1.30 -10.21 14.41
N ASN A 98 -1.34 -11.38 13.75
CA ASN A 98 -1.76 -11.48 12.36
C ASN A 98 -3.22 -11.05 12.16
N THR A 99 -4.09 -11.33 13.14
CA THR A 99 -5.50 -10.91 13.10
C THR A 99 -5.63 -9.39 13.26
N LEU A 100 -4.87 -8.77 14.15
CA LEU A 100 -4.86 -7.32 14.33
C LEU A 100 -4.33 -6.60 13.07
N VAL A 101 -3.25 -7.11 12.47
CA VAL A 101 -2.71 -6.56 11.22
C VAL A 101 -3.73 -6.69 10.09
N LEU A 102 -4.38 -7.85 9.95
CA LEU A 102 -5.45 -8.03 8.96
C LEU A 102 -6.61 -7.07 9.22
N GLY A 103 -7.05 -6.94 10.47
CA GLY A 103 -8.12 -6.02 10.86
C GLY A 103 -7.80 -4.57 10.53
N PHE A 104 -6.57 -4.12 10.80
CA PHE A 104 -6.08 -2.80 10.42
C PHE A 104 -6.23 -2.56 8.91
N PHE A 105 -5.80 -3.50 8.06
CA PHE A 105 -5.90 -3.35 6.61
C PHE A 105 -7.31 -3.41 6.08
N LEU A 106 -8.18 -4.24 6.67
CA LEU A 106 -9.60 -4.29 6.31
C LEU A 106 -10.31 -2.99 6.67
N ILE A 107 -10.00 -2.41 7.83
CA ILE A 107 -10.48 -1.08 8.22
C ILE A 107 -9.98 -0.05 7.20
N LEU A 108 -8.68 -0.07 6.85
CA LEU A 108 -8.13 0.85 5.85
C LEU A 108 -8.82 0.73 4.49
N LEU A 109 -9.13 -0.48 4.03
CA LEU A 109 -9.90 -0.72 2.80
C LEU A 109 -11.32 -0.15 2.89
N TRP A 110 -11.97 -0.33 4.03
CA TRP A 110 -13.30 0.24 4.25
C TRP A 110 -13.29 1.77 4.27
N LEU A 111 -12.26 2.38 4.89
CA LEU A 111 -12.06 3.83 4.79
C LEU A 111 -11.82 4.27 3.34
N CYS A 112 -11.01 3.55 2.57
CA CYS A 112 -10.77 3.85 1.16
C CYS A 112 -12.07 3.76 0.35
N TRP A 113 -12.89 2.72 0.57
CA TRP A 113 -14.18 2.57 -0.08
C TRP A 113 -15.11 3.76 0.20
N ARG A 114 -15.21 4.16 1.47
CA ARG A 114 -16.01 5.30 1.89
C ARG A 114 -15.47 6.63 1.37
N TRP A 115 -14.15 6.74 1.26
CA TRP A 115 -13.50 7.97 0.81
C TRP A 115 -13.56 8.16 -0.71
N PHE A 116 -13.39 7.09 -1.49
CA PHE A 116 -13.51 7.15 -2.94
C PHE A 116 -14.97 7.20 -3.42
N ASP A 117 -15.90 6.63 -2.64
CA ASP A 117 -17.34 6.67 -2.91
C ASP A 117 -17.72 6.45 -4.39
N LEU A 118 -17.26 5.33 -4.94
CA LEU A 118 -17.56 4.93 -6.31
C LEU A 118 -19.08 4.85 -6.59
N PRO A 119 -19.93 4.37 -5.66
CA PRO A 119 -21.39 4.39 -5.85
C PRO A 119 -21.94 5.81 -5.95
N GLY A 120 -21.47 6.76 -5.13
CA GLY A 120 -21.84 8.17 -5.24
C GLY A 120 -21.41 8.78 -6.57
N LEU A 121 -20.19 8.49 -7.04
CA LEU A 121 -19.72 8.95 -8.35
C LEU A 121 -20.56 8.38 -9.50
N ALA A 122 -20.97 7.11 -9.41
CA ALA A 122 -21.83 6.49 -10.41
C ALA A 122 -23.25 7.09 -10.39
N ALA A 123 -23.79 7.42 -9.21
CA ALA A 123 -25.06 8.10 -9.06
C ALA A 123 -25.04 9.53 -9.67
N ALA A 124 -23.90 10.21 -9.57
CA ALA A 124 -23.64 11.49 -10.22
C ALA A 124 -23.33 11.37 -11.74
N GLY A 125 -23.51 10.18 -12.33
CA GLY A 125 -23.30 9.97 -13.78
C GLY A 125 -21.84 10.02 -14.24
N TRP A 126 -20.89 9.76 -13.33
CA TRP A 126 -19.44 9.90 -13.57
C TRP A 126 -18.97 11.34 -13.82
N ASP A 127 -19.79 12.33 -13.49
CA ASP A 127 -19.41 13.73 -13.52
C ASP A 127 -18.82 14.16 -12.16
N SER A 128 -17.54 14.53 -12.16
CA SER A 128 -16.81 14.93 -10.95
C SER A 128 -17.32 16.24 -10.36
N THR A 129 -17.91 17.13 -11.17
CA THR A 129 -18.43 18.42 -10.69
C THR A 129 -19.76 18.23 -9.96
N THR A 130 -20.68 17.47 -10.55
CA THR A 130 -21.93 17.06 -9.92
C THR A 130 -21.64 16.28 -8.62
N PHE A 131 -20.76 15.28 -8.66
CA PHE A 131 -20.36 14.51 -7.47
C PHE A 131 -19.82 15.40 -6.34
N ALA A 132 -18.92 16.35 -6.66
CA ALA A 132 -18.35 17.25 -5.66
C ALA A 132 -19.41 18.17 -5.03
N SER A 133 -20.41 18.61 -5.80
CA SER A 133 -21.50 19.45 -5.29
C SER A 133 -22.46 18.69 -4.37
N GLU A 134 -22.69 17.41 -4.62
CA GLU A 134 -23.60 16.57 -3.84
C GLU A 134 -22.97 16.00 -2.57
N THR A 135 -21.70 15.61 -2.64
CA THR A 135 -21.01 14.87 -1.56
C THR A 135 -19.95 15.70 -0.83
N PHE A 136 -19.66 16.92 -1.30
CA PHE A 136 -18.53 17.74 -0.86
C PHE A 136 -17.17 17.03 -0.95
N ASN A 137 -17.06 16.03 -1.84
CA ASN A 137 -15.84 15.26 -2.04
C ASN A 137 -15.17 15.65 -3.37
N PHE A 138 -13.97 16.20 -3.27
CA PHE A 138 -13.23 16.77 -4.41
C PHE A 138 -12.13 15.85 -4.97
N ILE A 139 -12.12 14.58 -4.57
CA ILE A 139 -11.06 13.61 -4.94
C ILE A 139 -10.87 13.45 -6.46
N TYR A 140 -11.94 13.60 -7.25
CA TYR A 140 -11.94 13.45 -8.71
C TYR A 140 -11.79 14.77 -9.48
N SER A 141 -12.02 15.91 -8.83
CA SER A 141 -12.07 17.23 -9.48
C SER A 141 -10.80 18.06 -9.27
N GLU A 142 -10.01 17.77 -8.23
CA GLU A 142 -8.81 18.53 -7.93
C GLU A 142 -7.57 18.05 -8.70
N PRO A 143 -6.96 18.90 -9.54
CA PRO A 143 -5.65 18.63 -10.07
C PRO A 143 -4.54 18.93 -9.05
N THR A 144 -3.36 18.38 -9.30
CA THR A 144 -2.09 18.76 -8.67
C THR A 144 -1.72 20.21 -8.97
N GLN A 145 -0.92 20.81 -8.10
CA GLN A 145 -0.64 22.25 -8.17
C GLN A 145 0.25 22.61 -9.34
N THR A 146 1.25 21.76 -9.66
CA THR A 146 2.26 22.06 -10.68
C THR A 146 2.20 21.10 -11.85
N LEU A 147 1.83 19.83 -11.64
CA LEU A 147 1.71 18.82 -12.69
C LEU A 147 0.40 18.90 -13.50
N GLY A 148 -0.64 19.55 -12.97
CA GLY A 148 -1.98 19.57 -13.59
C GLY A 148 -2.67 18.20 -13.72
N LEU A 149 -2.11 17.12 -13.17
CA LEU A 149 -2.67 15.77 -13.16
C LEU A 149 -3.73 15.64 -12.05
N GLY A 150 -4.73 14.77 -12.24
CA GLY A 150 -5.73 14.51 -11.20
C GLY A 150 -5.09 13.94 -9.92
N LYS A 151 -5.45 14.48 -8.75
CA LYS A 151 -4.92 14.02 -7.44
C LYS A 151 -5.23 12.54 -7.17
N ILE A 152 -6.27 12.00 -7.80
CA ILE A 152 -6.62 10.58 -7.70
C ILE A 152 -5.44 9.63 -7.93
N TRP A 153 -4.56 9.94 -8.88
CA TRP A 153 -3.40 9.10 -9.18
C TRP A 153 -2.43 8.99 -8.01
N PHE A 154 -2.33 10.04 -7.20
CA PHE A 154 -1.48 10.05 -6.00
C PHE A 154 -2.15 9.29 -4.87
N TRP A 155 -3.48 9.40 -4.74
CA TRP A 155 -4.24 8.72 -3.70
C TRP A 155 -4.42 7.22 -3.91
N LEU A 156 -4.32 6.73 -5.15
CA LEU A 156 -4.42 5.29 -5.48
C LEU A 156 -3.37 4.41 -4.78
N VAL A 157 -2.29 4.99 -4.28
CA VAL A 157 -1.29 4.28 -3.46
C VAL A 157 -1.91 3.67 -2.20
N VAL A 158 -2.89 4.34 -1.59
CA VAL A 158 -3.50 3.93 -0.33
C VAL A 158 -4.38 2.67 -0.48
N PRO A 159 -5.35 2.60 -1.43
CA PRO A 159 -6.10 1.37 -1.65
C PRO A 159 -5.19 0.24 -2.17
N TRP A 160 -4.15 0.53 -2.97
CA TRP A 160 -3.17 -0.47 -3.36
C TRP A 160 -2.46 -1.09 -2.14
N PHE A 161 -1.92 -0.23 -1.27
CA PHE A 161 -1.29 -0.64 -0.02
C PHE A 161 -2.25 -1.44 0.88
N ALA A 162 -3.49 -1.01 0.97
CA ALA A 162 -4.50 -1.67 1.78
C ALA A 162 -4.85 -3.09 1.26
N LEU A 163 -4.93 -3.25 -0.06
CA LEU A 163 -5.16 -4.53 -0.71
C LEU A 163 -3.95 -5.47 -0.54
N GLY A 164 -2.74 -4.97 -0.81
CA GLY A 164 -1.50 -5.75 -0.66
C GLY A 164 -1.28 -6.21 0.77
N GLY A 165 -1.37 -5.28 1.73
CA GLY A 165 -1.28 -5.56 3.16
C GLY A 165 -2.31 -6.60 3.63
N SER A 166 -3.56 -6.51 3.17
CA SER A 166 -4.60 -7.51 3.45
C SER A 166 -4.22 -8.90 2.94
N LEU A 167 -3.70 -9.00 1.72
CA LEU A 167 -3.27 -10.27 1.12
C LEU A 167 -2.10 -10.88 1.91
N HIS A 168 -1.10 -10.08 2.27
CA HIS A 168 0.03 -10.52 3.07
C HIS A 168 -0.40 -11.00 4.46
N ALA A 169 -1.22 -10.21 5.15
CA ALA A 169 -1.73 -10.54 6.48
C ALA A 169 -2.58 -11.83 6.46
N LEU A 170 -3.45 -11.98 5.47
CA LEU A 170 -4.27 -13.19 5.30
C LEU A 170 -3.40 -14.43 5.03
N ALA A 171 -2.37 -14.30 4.18
CA ALA A 171 -1.45 -15.40 3.90
C ALA A 171 -0.68 -15.83 5.15
N GLN A 172 -0.28 -14.89 6.00
CA GLN A 172 0.43 -15.16 7.25
C GLN A 172 -0.48 -15.77 8.33
N LEU A 173 -1.69 -15.24 8.50
CA LEU A 173 -2.67 -15.79 9.45
C LEU A 173 -2.98 -17.25 9.13
N ARG A 174 -3.20 -17.58 7.84
CA ARG A 174 -3.42 -18.96 7.40
C ARG A 174 -2.21 -19.87 7.65
N ARG A 175 -0.99 -19.32 7.55
CA ARG A 175 0.26 -20.06 7.86
C ARG A 175 0.40 -20.31 9.36
N ALA A 176 0.10 -19.31 10.19
CA ALA A 176 0.13 -19.42 11.64
C ALA A 176 -0.88 -20.46 12.15
N ALA A 177 -2.12 -20.42 11.65
CA ALA A 177 -3.17 -21.38 11.99
C ALA A 177 -2.75 -22.83 11.74
N ARG A 178 -2.06 -23.12 10.62
CA ARG A 178 -1.58 -24.47 10.32
C ARG A 178 -0.43 -24.94 11.21
N ARG A 179 0.47 -24.04 11.63
CA ARG A 179 1.57 -24.41 12.52
C ARG A 179 1.07 -24.91 13.87
N GLY A 180 -0.02 -24.34 14.39
CA GLY A 180 -0.62 -24.79 15.65
C GLY A 180 -1.46 -26.07 15.55
N VAL A 181 -1.90 -26.47 14.36
CA VAL A 181 -2.58 -27.76 14.14
C VAL A 181 -1.58 -28.92 14.08
N ASN A 182 -0.33 -28.65 13.70
CA ASN A 182 0.72 -29.66 13.57
C ASN A 182 1.68 -29.74 14.78
N SER A 183 1.39 -29.01 15.87
CA SER A 183 2.21 -28.93 17.09
C SER A 183 1.43 -29.41 18.31
#